data_AF-A0A176FRH9-F1
#
_entry.id   AF-A0A176FRH9-F1
#
_cell.length_a   1.000
_cell.length_b   1.000
_cell.length_c   1.000
_cell.angle_alpha   90.00
_cell.angle_beta   90.00
_cell.angle_gamma   90.00
#
_symmetry.space_group_name_H-M   'P 1'
#
loop_
_entity.id
_entity.type
_entity.pdbx_description
1 polymer ?
#
loop_
_entity_poly.entity_id
_entity_poly.type
_entity_poly.pdbx_seq_one_letter_code
_entity_poly.pdbx_strand_id
1 'polypeptide(L)' 'MECQKPDGEMMGESGIASVAAELKDAHGAEYLQSLVWRLADITGSDQFGDDVSAVLLEFNGRSQTC' A
#
# COMPACT_ATOMS: atom_id res chain seq x y z
N MET A 1 -7.72 -9.89 5.02
CA MET A 1 -6.74 -10.44 5.97
C MET A 1 -5.39 -9.93 5.48
N GLU A 2 -4.75 -9.07 6.26
CA GLU A 2 -3.62 -8.25 5.81
C GLU A 2 -2.33 -9.07 5.81
N CYS A 3 -2.04 -9.71 4.66
CA CYS A 3 -0.83 -10.43 4.23
C CYS A 3 0.08 -11.05 5.31
N GLN A 4 0.21 -12.38 5.28
CA GLN A 4 1.14 -13.11 6.14
C GLN A 4 2.59 -12.88 5.66
N LYS A 5 3.45 -12.40 6.56
CA LYS A 5 4.89 -12.28 6.33
C LYS A 5 5.54 -13.68 6.26
N PRO A 6 6.75 -13.79 5.68
CA PRO A 6 7.49 -15.06 5.63
C PRO A 6 7.71 -15.71 7.01
N ASP A 7 7.81 -14.91 8.07
CA ASP A 7 8.00 -15.38 9.45
C ASP A 7 6.69 -15.87 10.12
N GLY A 8 5.55 -15.81 9.42
CA GLY A 8 4.24 -16.20 9.92
C GLY A 8 3.49 -15.09 10.67
N GLU A 9 4.12 -13.93 10.88
CA GLU A 9 3.46 -12.75 11.46
C GLU A 9 2.52 -12.09 10.42
N MET A 10 1.32 -11.72 10.85
CA MET A 10 0.37 -10.97 10.02
C MET A 10 0.84 -9.52 9.89
N MET A 11 0.94 -9.00 8.68
CA MET A 11 1.31 -7.60 8.44
C MET A 11 0.33 -6.64 9.13
N GLY A 12 -0.95 -7.00 9.12
CA GLY A 12 -1.99 -6.22 9.79
C GLY A 12 -2.17 -4.83 9.17
N GLU A 13 -3.13 -4.09 9.71
CA GLU A 13 -3.44 -2.73 9.26
C GLU A 13 -2.28 -1.76 9.50
N SER A 14 -1.53 -1.94 10.59
CA SER A 14 -0.39 -1.09 10.96
C SER A 14 0.78 -1.19 9.99
N GLY A 15 1.05 -2.38 9.43
CA GLY A 15 2.07 -2.57 8.41
C GLY A 15 1.71 -1.85 7.11
N ILE A 16 0.45 -1.95 6.68
CA ILE A 16 -0.04 -1.26 5.48
C ILE A 16 -0.08 0.25 5.66
N ALA A 17 -0.50 0.75 6.82
CA ALA A 17 -0.43 2.17 7.13
C ALA A 17 1.00 2.73 7.09
N SER A 18 1.98 1.94 7.54
CA SER A 18 3.39 2.33 7.50
C SER A 18 3.90 2.44 6.07
N VAL A 19 3.64 1.43 5.23
CA VAL A 19 3.99 1.45 3.80
C VAL A 19 3.29 2.60 3.07
N ALA A 20 2.02 2.83 3.37
CA ALA A 20 1.26 3.92 2.79
C ALA A 20 1.86 5.29 3.13
N ALA A 21 2.39 5.46 4.34
CA ALA A 21 3.07 6.67 4.79
C ALA A 21 4.45 6.85 4.14
N GLU A 22 5.19 5.76 3.87
CA GLU A 22 6.46 5.82 3.12
C GLU A 22 6.26 6.28 1.67
N LEU A 23 5.12 5.94 1.07
CA LEU A 23 4.78 6.28 -0.32
C LEU A 23 4.05 7.63 -0.47
N LYS A 24 3.98 8.46 0.58
CA LYS A 24 3.18 9.71 0.59
C LYS A 24 3.51 10.71 -0.53
N ASP A 25 4.70 10.64 -1.10
CA ASP A 25 5.18 11.55 -2.16
C ASP A 25 4.83 11.02 -3.57
N ALA A 26 4.35 9.77 -3.68
CA ALA A 26 3.83 9.20 -4.92
C ALA A 26 2.32 9.48 -5.05
N HIS A 27 1.84 9.60 -6.28
CA HIS A 27 0.46 9.96 -6.58
C HIS A 27 -0.15 9.07 -7.66
N GLY A 28 -1.48 8.98 -7.69
CA GLY A 28 -2.23 8.27 -8.71
C GLY A 28 -1.77 6.83 -8.94
N ALA A 29 -1.55 6.47 -10.21
CA ALA A 29 -1.17 5.11 -10.59
C ALA A 29 0.23 4.72 -10.09
N GLU A 30 1.18 5.66 -9.99
CA GLU A 30 2.52 5.38 -9.46
C GLU A 30 2.48 4.96 -7.99
N TYR A 31 1.57 5.55 -7.21
CA TYR A 31 1.35 5.15 -5.82
C TYR A 31 0.88 3.69 -5.73
N LEU A 32 -0.16 3.33 -6.49
CA LEU A 32 -0.70 1.97 -6.47
C LEU A 32 0.32 0.93 -6.93
N GLN A 33 1.09 1.22 -7.98
CA GLN A 33 2.16 0.33 -8.43
C GLN A 33 3.23 0.15 -7.34
N SER A 34 3.68 1.26 -6.74
CA SER A 34 4.69 1.22 -5.67
C SER A 34 4.20 0.48 -4.44
N LEU A 35 2.91 0.62 -4.09
CA LEU A 35 2.27 -0.09 -2.99
C LEU A 35 2.31 -1.61 -3.22
N VAL A 36 1.92 -2.09 -4.40
CA VAL A 36 1.95 -3.52 -4.75
C VAL A 36 3.39 -4.07 -4.71
N TRP A 37 4.34 -3.33 -5.27
CA TRP A 37 5.76 -3.71 -5.19
C TRP A 37 6.26 -3.83 -3.75
N ARG A 38 5.87 -2.89 -2.88
CA ARG A 38 6.31 -2.90 -1.49
C ARG A 38 5.66 -4.03 -0.69
N LEU A 39 4.40 -4.34 -0.98
CA LEU A 39 3.74 -5.52 -0.44
C LEU A 39 4.48 -6.79 -0.85
N ALA A 40 4.84 -6.95 -2.14
CA ALA A 40 5.58 -8.11 -2.64
C ALA A 40 6.99 -8.24 -2.02
N ASP A 41 7.69 -7.12 -1.81
CA ASP A 41 8.99 -7.09 -1.14
C ASP A 41 8.89 -7.56 0.32
N ILE A 42 7.87 -7.10 1.05
CA ILE A 42 7.64 -7.46 2.46
C ILE A 42 7.19 -8.92 2.61
N THR A 43 6.35 -9.41 1.70
CA THR A 43 5.94 -10.82 1.67
C THR A 43 7.02 -11.73 1.12
N GLY A 44 8.09 -11.18 0.53
CA GLY A 44 9.17 -11.92 -0.12
C GLY A 44 8.70 -12.72 -1.35
N SER A 45 7.51 -12.39 -1.89
CA SER A 45 6.85 -13.10 -2.98
C SER A 45 5.82 -12.19 -3.64
N ASP A 46 5.78 -12.17 -4.98
CA ASP A 46 4.69 -11.53 -5.73
C ASP A 46 3.43 -12.41 -5.79
N GLN A 47 3.57 -13.66 -5.35
CA GLN A 47 2.47 -14.61 -5.26
C GLN A 47 1.76 -14.44 -3.91
N PHE A 48 0.76 -13.57 -3.90
CA PHE A 48 -0.14 -13.41 -2.76
C PHE A 48 -1.05 -14.64 -2.63
N GLY A 49 -1.30 -15.08 -1.39
CA GLY A 49 -2.16 -16.24 -1.12
C GLY A 49 -3.65 -16.00 -1.41
N ASP A 50 -4.03 -14.77 -1.73
CA ASP A 50 -5.39 -14.32 -2.07
C ASP A 50 -5.31 -13.17 -3.08
N ASP A 51 -6.38 -12.89 -3.81
CA ASP A 51 -6.44 -11.79 -4.78
C ASP A 51 -6.29 -10.43 -4.08
N VAL A 52 -5.29 -9.65 -4.48
CA VAL A 52 -5.05 -8.31 -3.93
C VAL A 52 -5.79 -7.26 -4.76
N SER A 53 -6.61 -6.44 -4.11
CA SER A 53 -7.29 -5.31 -4.72
C SER A 53 -7.10 -4.04 -3.89
N ALA A 54 -6.99 -2.89 -4.55
CA ALA A 54 -6.81 -1.59 -3.91
C ALA A 54 -7.53 -0.49 -4.68
N VAL A 55 -8.07 0.49 -3.94
CA VAL A 55 -8.66 1.72 -4.49
C VAL A 55 -7.95 2.90 -3.84
N LEU A 56 -7.41 3.81 -4.66
CA LEU A 56 -6.78 5.02 -4.20
C LEU A 56 -7.75 6.20 -4.30
N LEU A 57 -7.93 6.93 -3.20
CA LEU A 57 -8.68 8.18 -3.14
C LEU A 57 -7.73 9.32 -2.74
N GLU A 58 -7.50 10.26 -3.64
CA GLU A 58 -6.63 11.41 -3.42
C GLU A 58 -7.43 12.70 -3.24
N PHE A 59 -7.09 13.47 -2.20
CA PHE A 59 -7.68 14.77 -1.92
C PHE A 59 -6.70 15.87 -2.31
N ASN A 60 -6.77 16.32 -3.56
CA ASN A 60 -5.98 17.46 -4.08
C ASN A 60 -6.60 18.80 -3.65
N GLY A 61 -6.88 18.95 -2.35
CA GLY A 61 -7.73 19.99 -1.77
C GLY A 61 -7.77 21.28 -2.58
N ARG A 62 -8.97 21.78 -2.89
CA ARG A 62 -9.10 23.12 -3.47
C ARG A 62 -8.54 24.11 -2.45
N SER A 63 -7.33 24.62 -2.70
CA SER A 63 -6.97 25.94 -2.18
C SER A 63 -7.89 26.92 -2.88
N GLN A 64 -9.06 27.15 -2.30
CA GLN A 64 -9.86 28.31 -2.64
C GLN A 64 -9.05 29.50 -2.13
N THR A 65 -8.14 29.99 -2.96
CA THR A 65 -7.57 31.32 -2.74
C THR A 65 -8.72 32.29 -3.00
N CYS A 66 -9.19 32.91 -1.92
CA CYS A 66 -10.19 33.98 -1.95
C CYS A 66 -9.71 35.17 -2.79
#